data_AF-A0A7Z9K6N0-F1
#
_entry.id   AF-A0A7Z9K6N0-F1
#
_cell.length_a   1.000
_cell.length_b   1.000
_cell.length_c   1.000
_cell.angle_alpha   90.00
_cell.angle_beta   90.00
_cell.angle_gamma   90.00
#
_symmetry.space_group_name_H-M   'P 1'
#
loop_
_entity.id
_entity.type
_entity.pdbx_description
1 polymer ?
#
loop_
_entity_poly.entity_id
_entity_poly.type
_entity_poly.pdbx_seq_one_letter_code
_entity_poly.pdbx_strand_id
1 'polypeptide(L)'
;GTDFLCAPTPGKGYLFNVDSFAMFNVKGKDNLAGQKLLAKLIVGKGFQKTFNLIKGSIPARLGVPMGEFEYCAHKSAYDMEVTSQIGGLLPSYAHGMALRGAQAGAITDVVTKHFNSNMSSADAAKALAKAVKQSL
;
A
#
# COMPACT_ATOMS: atom_id res chain seq x y z
N GLY A 1 7.45 9.33 20.13
CA GLY A 1 6.35 8.59 20.76
C GLY A 1 6.84 8.13 22.12
N THR A 2 5.93 8.01 23.07
CA THR A 2 6.24 7.57 24.43
C THR A 2 6.68 6.11 24.43
N ASP A 3 5.94 5.24 23.73
CA ASP A 3 6.19 3.79 23.73
C ASP A 3 6.86 3.28 22.45
N PHE A 4 6.59 3.92 21.31
CA PHE A 4 7.17 3.55 20.03
C PHE A 4 7.45 4.76 19.13
N LEU A 5 8.29 4.52 18.11
CA LEU A 5 8.63 5.48 17.07
C LEU A 5 8.31 4.89 15.70
N CYS A 6 7.86 5.76 14.80
CA CYS A 6 7.65 5.48 13.39
C CYS A 6 8.60 6.38 12.60
N ALA A 7 9.45 5.76 11.80
CA ALA A 7 10.41 6.45 10.95
C ALA A 7 10.45 5.74 9.59
N PRO A 8 10.71 6.49 8.49
CA PRO A 8 10.90 5.87 7.19
C PRO A 8 12.12 4.94 7.25
N THR A 9 12.09 3.87 6.45
CA THR A 9 13.31 3.14 6.15
C THR A 9 14.33 4.09 5.49
N PRO A 10 15.65 3.91 5.71
CA PRO A 10 16.66 4.79 5.14
C PRO A 10 16.50 4.95 3.62
N GLY A 11 16.38 6.19 3.15
CA GLY A 11 16.16 6.50 1.74
C GLY A 11 15.26 7.73 1.53
N LYS A 12 14.83 7.92 0.28
CA LYS A 12 13.93 9.02 -0.14
C LYS A 12 12.61 8.50 -0.73
N GLY A 13 12.27 7.24 -0.46
CA GLY A 13 11.09 6.58 -1.02
C GLY A 13 9.94 6.49 -0.03
N TYR A 14 8.71 6.61 -0.55
CA TYR A 14 7.48 6.23 0.14
C TYR A 14 6.80 5.14 -0.69
N LEU A 15 6.75 3.91 -0.17
CA LEU A 15 6.08 2.80 -0.84
C LEU A 15 4.61 2.75 -0.43
N PHE A 16 3.71 3.20 -1.30
CA PHE A 16 2.29 3.20 -0.97
C PHE A 16 1.63 1.84 -1.23
N ASN A 17 0.67 1.49 -0.37
CA ASN A 17 -0.39 0.52 -0.64
C ASN A 17 -1.75 1.22 -0.51
N VAL A 18 -2.73 0.80 -1.31
CA VAL A 18 -4.09 1.37 -1.26
C VAL A 18 -5.09 0.22 -1.17
N ASP A 19 -5.71 0.08 -0.01
CA ASP A 19 -6.84 -0.81 0.18
C ASP A 19 -8.05 -0.27 -0.60
N SER A 20 -8.62 -1.08 -1.49
CA SER A 20 -9.71 -0.66 -2.39
C SER A 20 -10.85 -1.67 -2.41
N PHE A 21 -12.08 -1.15 -2.54
CA PHE A 21 -13.28 -1.97 -2.69
C PHE A 21 -13.67 -2.04 -4.17
N ALA A 22 -13.53 -3.22 -4.77
CA ALA A 22 -14.02 -3.49 -6.11
C ALA A 22 -15.54 -3.77 -6.09
N MET A 23 -16.32 -2.96 -6.80
CA MET A 23 -17.76 -3.17 -6.95
C MET A 23 -18.03 -4.07 -8.14
N PHE A 24 -18.35 -5.34 -7.88
CA PHE A 24 -18.70 -6.30 -8.93
C PHE A 24 -20.04 -5.95 -9.57
N ASN A 25 -20.22 -6.32 -10.84
CA ASN A 25 -21.50 -6.17 -11.52
C ASN A 25 -22.57 -7.04 -10.85
N VAL A 26 -23.63 -6.41 -10.36
CA VAL A 26 -24.76 -7.06 -9.67
C VAL A 26 -26.07 -6.79 -10.41
N LYS A 27 -27.01 -7.72 -10.29
CA LYS A 27 -28.39 -7.57 -10.78
C LYS A 27 -29.33 -7.21 -9.63
N GLY A 28 -30.43 -6.52 -9.94
CA GLY A 28 -31.46 -6.11 -8.98
C GLY A 28 -31.27 -4.68 -8.45
N LYS A 29 -32.37 -3.94 -8.30
CA LYS A 29 -32.36 -2.51 -7.91
C LYS A 29 -31.73 -2.29 -6.54
N ASP A 30 -32.00 -3.15 -5.58
CA ASP A 30 -31.53 -3.00 -4.20
C ASP A 30 -30.02 -3.24 -4.08
N ASN A 31 -29.48 -4.24 -4.80
CA ASN A 31 -28.04 -4.48 -4.85
C ASN A 31 -27.28 -3.29 -5.45
N LEU A 32 -27.82 -2.71 -6.53
CA LEU A 32 -27.26 -1.52 -7.15
C LEU A 32 -27.33 -0.29 -6.22
N ALA A 33 -28.46 -0.11 -5.51
CA ALA A 33 -28.61 0.96 -4.52
C ALA A 33 -27.62 0.79 -3.35
N GLY A 34 -27.45 -0.44 -2.87
CA GLY A 34 -26.51 -0.81 -1.81
C GLY A 34 -25.06 -0.51 -2.18
N GLN A 35 -24.60 -0.94 -3.36
CA GLN A 35 -23.23 -0.65 -3.81
C GLN A 35 -22.97 0.86 -3.97
N LYS A 36 -23.96 1.61 -4.48
CA LYS A 36 -23.86 3.09 -4.59
C LYS A 36 -23.77 3.75 -3.22
N LEU A 37 -24.58 3.30 -2.26
CA LEU A 37 -24.54 3.80 -0.89
C LEU A 37 -23.19 3.48 -0.24
N LEU A 38 -22.70 2.25 -0.37
CA LEU A 38 -21.40 1.83 0.14
C LEU A 38 -20.26 2.67 -0.44
N ALA A 39 -20.23 2.86 -1.76
CA ALA A 39 -19.24 3.70 -2.42
C ALA A 39 -19.25 5.14 -1.89
N LYS A 40 -20.44 5.74 -1.72
CA LYS A 40 -20.61 7.07 -1.15
C LYS A 40 -20.07 7.16 0.29
N LEU A 41 -20.35 6.15 1.10
CA LEU A 41 -19.94 6.14 2.52
C LEU A 41 -18.43 5.98 2.66
N ILE A 42 -17.81 5.05 1.91
CA ILE A 42 -16.37 4.75 2.02
C ILE A 42 -15.51 5.97 1.68
N VAL A 43 -15.93 6.80 0.72
CA VAL A 43 -15.21 8.04 0.38
C VAL A 43 -15.70 9.26 1.17
N GLY A 44 -16.61 9.09 2.13
CA GLY A 44 -17.09 10.16 2.99
C GLY A 44 -16.03 10.61 3.99
N LYS A 45 -15.93 11.92 4.26
CA LYS A 45 -14.92 12.45 5.20
C LYS A 45 -15.02 11.83 6.60
N GLY A 46 -16.24 11.63 7.10
CA GLY A 46 -16.47 11.02 8.41
C GLY A 46 -15.94 9.59 8.47
N PHE A 47 -16.31 8.75 7.51
CA PHE A 47 -15.81 7.37 7.43
C PHE A 47 -14.30 7.33 7.25
N GLN A 48 -13.75 8.13 6.32
CA GLN A 48 -12.32 8.22 6.08
C GLN A 48 -11.55 8.64 7.34
N LYS A 49 -12.09 9.51 8.19
CA LYS A 49 -11.46 9.82 9.47
C LYS A 49 -11.50 8.62 10.42
N THR A 50 -12.71 8.15 10.77
CA THR A 50 -12.88 7.11 11.79
C THR A 50 -12.21 5.80 11.42
N PHE A 51 -12.33 5.36 10.16
CA PHE A 51 -11.71 4.13 9.70
C PHE A 51 -10.18 4.20 9.77
N ASN A 52 -9.59 5.29 9.26
CA ASN A 52 -8.14 5.41 9.19
C ASN A 52 -7.47 5.60 10.57
N LEU A 53 -8.16 6.27 11.51
CA LEU A 53 -7.73 6.34 12.92
C LEU A 53 -7.53 4.95 13.55
N ILE A 54 -8.43 4.01 13.26
CA ILE A 54 -8.36 2.66 13.81
C ILE A 54 -7.40 1.79 13.01
N LYS A 55 -7.39 1.96 11.69
CA LYS A 55 -6.58 1.16 10.76
C LYS A 55 -5.08 1.48 10.81
N GLY A 56 -4.71 2.66 11.31
CA GLY A 56 -3.33 3.15 11.33
C GLY A 56 -2.84 3.64 9.95
N SER A 57 -3.76 3.93 9.04
CA SER A 57 -3.48 4.46 7.70
C SER A 57 -3.79 5.96 7.61
N ILE A 58 -3.42 6.60 6.51
CA ILE A 58 -3.83 7.98 6.21
C ILE A 58 -5.05 7.97 5.26
N PRO A 59 -5.96 8.96 5.36
CA PRO A 59 -7.10 9.05 4.47
C PRO A 59 -6.71 9.15 2.99
N ALA A 60 -7.36 8.35 2.14
CA ALA A 60 -7.22 8.47 0.68
C ALA A 60 -7.93 9.73 0.14
N ARG A 61 -8.91 10.26 0.90
CA ARG A 61 -9.63 11.49 0.56
C ARG A 61 -8.89 12.72 1.06
N LEU A 62 -8.64 13.65 0.15
CA LEU A 62 -8.14 14.98 0.50
C LEU A 62 -9.13 15.79 1.36
N GLY A 63 -8.60 16.62 2.25
CA GLY A 63 -9.38 17.52 3.10
C GLY A 63 -10.14 16.81 4.23
N VAL A 64 -9.71 15.63 4.64
CA VAL A 64 -10.08 15.01 5.91
C VAL A 64 -9.25 15.67 7.03
N PRO A 65 -9.88 16.19 8.10
CA PRO A 65 -9.15 16.79 9.20
C PRO A 65 -8.22 15.78 9.87
N MET A 66 -6.93 16.12 10.01
CA MET A 66 -5.92 15.24 10.58
C MET A 66 -5.73 15.42 12.10
N GLY A 67 -6.38 16.41 12.73
CA GLY A 67 -6.05 16.78 14.12
C GLY A 67 -6.27 15.72 15.20
N GLU A 68 -7.01 14.65 14.92
CA GLU A 68 -7.22 13.52 15.84
C GLU A 68 -6.29 12.33 15.56
N PHE A 69 -5.49 12.39 14.50
CA PHE A 69 -4.58 11.32 14.13
C PHE A 69 -3.29 11.40 14.96
N GLU A 70 -2.69 10.25 15.29
CA GLU A 70 -1.41 10.26 16.00
C GLU A 70 -0.25 10.80 15.15
N TYR A 71 0.87 11.09 15.82
CA TYR A 71 2.11 11.56 15.22
C TYR A 71 2.54 10.77 13.96
N CYS A 72 2.36 9.44 13.98
CA CYS A 72 2.77 8.58 12.87
C CYS A 72 1.96 8.82 11.59
N ALA A 73 0.64 9.02 11.71
CA ALA A 73 -0.19 9.35 10.57
C ALA A 73 0.12 10.75 10.02
N HIS A 74 0.40 11.73 10.88
CA HIS A 74 0.89 13.04 10.43
C HIS A 74 2.21 12.94 9.67
N LYS A 75 3.16 12.19 10.21
CA LYS A 75 4.45 11.93 9.56
C LYS A 75 4.28 11.22 8.23
N SER A 76 3.43 10.19 8.16
CA SER A 76 3.13 9.46 6.93
C SER A 76 2.51 10.36 5.85
N ALA A 77 1.58 11.25 6.22
CA ALA A 77 0.97 12.20 5.28
C ALA A 77 1.99 13.22 4.74
N TYR A 78 2.85 13.75 5.61
CA TYR A 78 3.94 14.64 5.22
C TYR A 78 4.96 13.94 4.30
N ASP A 79 5.41 12.74 4.69
CA ASP A 79 6.39 11.98 3.91
C ASP A 79 5.81 11.59 2.53
N MET A 80 4.52 11.23 2.44
CA MET A 80 3.85 10.97 1.16
C MET A 80 3.83 12.21 0.25
N GLU A 81 3.49 13.39 0.80
CA GLU A 81 3.45 14.65 0.05
C GLU A 81 4.85 15.03 -0.47
N VAL A 82 5.85 15.04 0.41
CA VAL A 82 7.23 15.41 0.04
C VAL A 82 7.81 14.44 -0.98
N THR A 83 7.60 13.14 -0.80
CA THR A 83 8.10 12.14 -1.76
C THR A 83 7.38 12.21 -3.10
N SER A 84 6.10 12.61 -3.14
CA SER A 84 5.37 12.86 -4.39
C SER A 84 6.05 13.94 -5.24
N GLN A 85 6.56 14.99 -4.60
CA GLN A 85 7.19 16.12 -5.28
C GLN A 85 8.58 15.80 -5.87
N ILE A 86 9.25 14.76 -5.37
CA ILE A 86 10.61 14.38 -5.81
C ILE A 86 10.65 13.04 -6.57
N GLY A 87 9.50 12.49 -6.95
CA GLY A 87 9.40 11.19 -7.62
C GLY A 87 9.71 9.98 -6.71
N GLY A 88 9.72 10.17 -5.40
CA GLY A 88 9.93 9.13 -4.39
C GLY A 88 8.66 8.38 -3.99
N LEU A 89 7.48 8.84 -4.40
CA LEU A 89 6.22 8.14 -4.17
C LEU A 89 6.07 6.99 -5.16
N LEU A 90 6.30 5.76 -4.68
CA LEU A 90 6.37 4.58 -5.54
C LEU A 90 5.35 3.51 -5.10
N PRO A 91 4.79 2.73 -6.05
CA PRO A 91 3.86 1.66 -5.72
C PRO A 91 4.61 0.51 -5.02
N SER A 92 4.04 -0.04 -3.95
CA SER A 92 4.57 -1.24 -3.32
C SER A 92 4.37 -2.49 -4.19
N TYR A 93 5.43 -3.25 -4.49
CA TYR A 93 5.29 -4.54 -5.17
C TYR A 93 4.69 -5.60 -4.23
N ALA A 94 5.12 -5.64 -2.97
CA ALA A 94 4.71 -6.64 -1.99
C ALA A 94 3.21 -6.56 -1.65
N HIS A 95 2.62 -5.38 -1.83
CA HIS A 95 1.19 -5.14 -1.58
C HIS A 95 0.39 -4.96 -2.89
N GLY A 96 0.88 -5.50 -4.01
CA GLY A 96 0.12 -5.63 -5.25
C GLY A 96 -0.16 -4.31 -6.01
N MET A 97 0.58 -3.24 -5.70
CA MET A 97 0.44 -1.95 -6.38
C MET A 97 1.32 -1.86 -7.62
N ALA A 98 2.57 -2.33 -7.55
CA ALA A 98 3.52 -2.22 -8.67
C ALA A 98 3.40 -3.39 -9.64
N LEU A 99 3.26 -4.60 -9.10
CA LEU A 99 3.25 -5.87 -9.84
C LEU A 99 2.17 -6.78 -9.25
N ARG A 100 1.61 -7.66 -10.09
CA ARG A 100 0.61 -8.65 -9.72
C ARG A 100 0.91 -9.97 -10.41
N GLY A 101 0.32 -11.06 -9.94
CA GLY A 101 0.39 -12.36 -10.61
C GLY A 101 1.81 -12.96 -10.63
N ALA A 102 2.18 -13.54 -11.77
CA ALA A 102 3.38 -14.37 -11.91
C ALA A 102 4.67 -13.63 -11.55
N GLN A 103 4.81 -12.35 -11.94
CA GLN A 103 6.01 -11.56 -11.65
C GLN A 103 6.17 -11.31 -10.15
N ALA A 104 5.10 -10.99 -9.44
CA ALA A 104 5.13 -10.77 -7.98
C ALA A 104 5.46 -12.07 -7.22
N GLY A 105 4.91 -13.20 -7.67
CA GLY A 105 5.24 -14.53 -7.13
C GLY A 105 6.70 -14.88 -7.33
N ALA A 106 7.23 -14.70 -8.55
CA ALA A 106 8.62 -14.97 -8.88
C ALA A 106 9.61 -14.17 -8.01
N ILE A 107 9.32 -12.88 -7.75
CA ILE A 107 10.13 -12.06 -6.83
C ILE A 107 10.05 -12.61 -5.40
N THR A 108 8.85 -12.92 -4.92
CA THR A 108 8.62 -13.40 -3.55
C THR A 108 9.35 -14.72 -3.29
N ASP A 109 9.33 -15.65 -4.24
CA ASP A 109 10.00 -16.94 -4.12
C ASP A 109 11.51 -16.79 -3.98
N VAL A 110 12.14 -15.98 -4.84
CA VAL A 110 13.59 -15.78 -4.82
C VAL A 110 14.01 -15.03 -3.55
N VAL A 111 13.30 -13.98 -3.16
CA VAL A 111 13.59 -13.21 -1.93
C VAL A 111 13.45 -14.09 -0.69
N THR A 112 12.38 -14.88 -0.60
CA THR A 112 12.14 -15.80 0.52
C THR A 112 13.21 -16.88 0.60
N LYS A 113 13.60 -17.46 -0.55
CA LYS A 113 14.66 -18.47 -0.60
C LYS A 113 16.02 -17.88 -0.22
N HIS A 114 16.33 -16.67 -0.68
CA HIS A 114 17.57 -15.99 -0.31
C HIS A 114 17.63 -15.73 1.20
N PHE A 115 16.54 -15.24 1.79
CA PHE A 115 16.47 -14.96 3.22
C PHE A 115 16.60 -16.22 4.10
N ASN A 116 16.06 -17.36 3.64
CA ASN A 116 15.99 -18.59 4.43
C ASN A 116 17.05 -19.65 4.07
N SER A 117 18.13 -19.27 3.38
CA SER A 117 19.19 -20.21 2.98
C SER A 117 20.57 -19.55 2.91
N ASN A 118 21.59 -20.36 2.62
CA ASN A 118 22.96 -19.88 2.37
C ASN A 118 23.18 -19.38 0.93
N MET A 119 22.10 -19.04 0.19
CA MET A 119 22.20 -18.47 -1.15
C MET A 119 22.91 -17.12 -1.10
N SER A 120 23.98 -16.95 -1.89
CA SER A 120 24.69 -15.66 -1.97
C SER A 120 23.80 -14.58 -2.59
N SER A 121 24.01 -13.31 -2.23
CA SER A 121 23.27 -12.20 -2.85
C SER A 121 23.53 -12.09 -4.36
N ALA A 122 24.72 -12.49 -4.83
CA ALA A 122 25.04 -12.53 -6.26
C ALA A 122 24.21 -13.59 -6.99
N ASP A 123 24.01 -14.76 -6.39
CA ASP A 123 23.17 -15.81 -6.96
C ASP A 123 21.69 -15.45 -6.86
N ALA A 124 21.26 -14.82 -5.77
CA ALA A 124 19.90 -14.30 -5.61
C ALA A 124 19.56 -13.27 -6.69
N ALA A 125 20.47 -12.33 -7.00
CA ALA A 125 20.26 -11.34 -8.06
C ALA A 125 20.13 -12.00 -9.45
N LYS A 126 20.98 -13.00 -9.76
CA LYS A 126 20.87 -13.77 -11.02
C LYS A 126 19.56 -14.57 -11.09
N ALA A 127 19.19 -15.23 -9.99
CA ALA A 127 17.96 -16.01 -9.89
C ALA A 127 16.73 -15.11 -10.04
N LEU A 128 16.74 -13.92 -9.43
CA LEU A 128 15.67 -12.93 -9.52
C LEU A 128 15.46 -12.48 -10.97
N ALA A 129 16.53 -12.05 -11.65
CA ALA A 129 16.46 -11.62 -13.04
C ALA A 129 15.93 -12.73 -13.97
N LYS A 130 16.38 -13.97 -13.75
CA LYS A 130 15.90 -15.14 -14.50
C LYS A 130 14.42 -15.40 -14.23
N ALA A 131 14.00 -15.44 -12.96
CA ALA A 131 12.63 -15.73 -12.57
C ALA A 131 11.65 -14.68 -13.11
N VAL A 132 11.99 -13.40 -12.99
CA VAL A 132 11.18 -12.31 -13.56
C VAL A 132 11.07 -12.46 -15.08
N LYS A 133 12.17 -12.70 -15.80
CA LYS A 133 12.15 -12.91 -17.26
C LYS A 133 11.26 -14.09 -17.69
N GLN A 134 11.22 -15.16 -16.89
CA GLN A 134 10.39 -16.35 -17.16
C GLN A 134 8.91 -16.16 -16.84
N SER A 135 8.57 -15.09 -16.10
CA SER A 135 7.20 -14.76 -15.68
C SER A 135 6.54 -13.67 -16.53
N LEU A 136 7.23 -13.17 -17.56
CA LEU A 136 6.69 -12.29 -18.60
C LEU A 136 5.81 -13.08 -19.57
#